data_AF-A0A918BYP0-F1
#
_entry.id   AF-A0A918BYP0-F1
#
_cell.length_a   1.000
_cell.length_b   1.000
_cell.length_c   1.000
_cell.angle_alpha   90.00
_cell.angle_beta   90.00
_cell.angle_gamma   90.00
#
_symmetry.space_group_name_H-M   'P 1'
#
loop_
_entity.id
_entity.type
_entity.pdbx_description
1 polymer ?
#
loop_
_entity_poly.entity_id
_entity_poly.type
_entity_poly.pdbx_seq_one_letter_code
_entity_poly.pdbx_strand_id
1 'polypeptide(L)'
;MPTRLVQPVTAPDAVLPRAHACLTRWRELVCEVEEGYGWSGPELANDLFCRTQLAAVWRLLPEKVRTARQAELEALDERFRAATIPFPGHEQLTGQWWTWRVPRVLEVEPGLPRHRGWPMGWEMMPFPKPDQVDVVE
;
A
#
# COMPACT_ATOMS: atom_id res chain seq x y z
N MET A 1 -8.00 -15.61 38.17
CA MET A 1 -6.60 -15.50 37.68
C MET A 1 -6.66 -15.13 36.21
N PRO A 2 -6.36 -13.89 35.78
CA PRO A 2 -6.27 -13.62 34.35
C PRO A 2 -4.85 -13.93 33.87
N THR A 3 -4.75 -14.91 32.97
CA THR A 3 -3.54 -15.23 32.21
C THR A 3 -3.17 -14.02 31.36
N ARG A 4 -2.07 -13.34 31.69
CA ARG A 4 -1.45 -12.37 30.78
C ARG A 4 -0.89 -13.16 29.59
N LEU A 5 -1.52 -12.99 28.43
CA LEU A 5 -0.88 -13.28 27.14
C LEU A 5 0.33 -12.36 27.04
N VAL A 6 1.53 -12.92 27.25
CA VAL A 6 2.79 -12.27 26.94
C VAL A 6 2.84 -12.16 25.43
N GLN A 7 2.62 -10.96 24.89
CA GLN A 7 2.94 -10.70 23.48
C GLN A 7 4.45 -10.91 23.32
N PRO A 8 4.92 -11.65 22.30
CA PRO A 8 6.35 -11.79 22.08
C PRO A 8 6.91 -10.40 21.78
N VAL A 9 7.74 -9.89 22.68
CA VAL A 9 8.67 -8.80 22.37
C VAL A 9 9.46 -9.27 21.17
N THR A 10 9.28 -8.59 20.04
CA THR A 10 10.03 -8.91 18.83
C THR A 10 11.50 -8.69 19.20
N ALA A 11 12.30 -9.75 19.19
CA ALA A 11 13.71 -9.64 19.51
C ALA A 11 14.35 -8.57 18.60
N PRO A 12 15.18 -7.65 19.12
CA PRO A 12 15.78 -6.57 18.33
C PRO A 12 16.49 -7.08 17.05
N ASP A 13 17.01 -8.31 17.09
CA ASP A 13 17.68 -8.97 15.96
C ASP A 13 16.74 -9.30 14.78
N ALA A 14 15.42 -9.39 15.02
CA ALA A 14 14.42 -9.70 13.98
C ALA A 14 13.84 -8.44 13.31
N VAL A 15 14.09 -7.25 13.85
CA VAL A 15 13.50 -5.99 13.34
C VAL A 15 14.11 -5.59 12.00
N LEU A 16 15.44 -5.68 11.87
CA LEU A 16 16.14 -5.27 10.64
C LEU A 16 15.80 -6.17 9.43
N PRO A 17 15.85 -7.51 9.52
CA PRO A 17 15.41 -8.37 8.42
C PRO A 17 13.96 -8.12 8.01
N ARG A 18 13.07 -7.89 8.98
CA ARG A 18 11.66 -7.59 8.71
C ARG A 18 11.48 -6.25 8.00
N ALA A 19 12.18 -5.21 8.44
CA ALA A 19 12.14 -3.91 7.78
C ALA A 19 12.67 -4.00 6.34
N HIS A 20 13.75 -4.75 6.11
CA HIS A 20 14.27 -5.00 4.78
C HIS A 20 13.23 -5.73 3.90
N ALA A 21 12.63 -6.82 4.40
CA ALA A 21 11.61 -7.55 3.66
C ALA A 21 10.40 -6.67 3.31
N CYS A 22 9.90 -5.87 4.25
CA CYS A 22 8.78 -4.96 3.99
C CYS A 22 9.15 -3.85 3.00
N LEU A 23 10.38 -3.33 3.04
CA LEU A 23 10.85 -2.32 2.09
C LEU A 23 11.00 -2.89 0.66
N THR A 24 11.49 -4.14 0.55
CA THR A 24 11.55 -4.85 -0.73
C THR A 24 10.15 -5.09 -1.30
N ARG A 25 9.21 -5.58 -0.48
CA ARG A 25 7.81 -5.75 -0.92
C ARG A 25 7.15 -4.44 -1.29
N TRP A 26 7.44 -3.36 -0.56
CA TRP A 26 6.94 -2.04 -0.92
C TRP A 26 7.46 -1.59 -2.29
N ARG A 27 8.76 -1.79 -2.55
CA ARG A 27 9.36 -1.48 -3.85
C ARG A 27 8.71 -2.26 -5.00
N GLU A 28 8.48 -3.56 -4.82
CA GLU A 28 7.84 -4.43 -5.81
C GLU A 28 6.41 -3.93 -6.12
N LEU A 29 5.60 -3.70 -5.07
CA LEU A 29 4.25 -3.19 -5.22
C LEU A 29 4.21 -1.81 -5.90
N VAL A 30 5.16 -0.93 -5.61
CA VAL A 30 5.24 0.38 -6.29
C VAL A 30 5.51 0.20 -7.79
N CYS A 31 6.37 -0.74 -8.19
CA CYS A 31 6.58 -1.03 -9.62
C CYS A 31 5.30 -1.58 -10.27
N GLU A 32 4.63 -2.54 -9.64
CA GLU A 32 3.36 -3.10 -10.15
C GLU A 32 2.28 -2.02 -10.32
N VAL A 33 2.18 -1.11 -9.36
CA VAL A 33 1.22 0.01 -9.41
C VAL A 33 1.57 1.06 -10.47
N GLU A 34 2.86 1.24 -10.77
CA GLU A 34 3.31 2.13 -11.85
C GLU A 34 3.09 1.53 -13.25
N GLU A 35 3.27 0.22 -13.39
CA GLU A 35 3.14 -0.51 -14.66
C GLU A 35 1.67 -0.73 -15.04
N GLY A 36 0.81 -0.90 -14.04
CA GLY A 36 -0.59 -1.24 -14.22
C GLY A 36 -0.96 -2.34 -13.24
N TYR A 37 -1.71 -1.99 -12.19
CA TYR A 37 -1.99 -2.96 -11.15
C TYR A 37 -3.12 -3.89 -11.60
N GLY A 38 -2.85 -5.20 -11.66
CA GLY A 38 -3.84 -6.25 -11.86
C GLY A 38 -4.88 -6.20 -10.77
N TRP A 39 -6.06 -5.65 -11.08
CA TRP A 39 -6.86 -5.10 -10.00
C TRP A 39 -7.70 -6.14 -9.26
N SER A 40 -7.54 -6.14 -7.94
CA SER A 40 -8.54 -6.57 -6.97
C SER A 40 -8.45 -5.70 -5.71
N GLY A 41 -9.59 -5.17 -5.25
CA GLY A 41 -9.62 -4.28 -4.08
C GLY A 41 -9.13 -4.97 -2.80
N PRO A 42 -9.61 -6.20 -2.50
CA PRO A 42 -9.07 -7.01 -1.41
C PRO A 42 -7.58 -7.34 -1.55
N GLU A 43 -7.09 -7.63 -2.77
CA GLU A 43 -5.68 -7.93 -2.99
C GLU A 43 -4.82 -6.68 -2.80
N LEU A 44 -5.21 -5.52 -3.35
CA LEU A 44 -4.51 -4.27 -3.11
C LEU A 44 -4.43 -3.97 -1.60
N ALA A 45 -5.54 -4.11 -0.87
CA ALA A 45 -5.56 -3.86 0.56
C ALA A 45 -4.59 -4.81 1.32
N ASN A 46 -4.51 -6.07 0.89
CA ASN A 46 -3.56 -7.03 1.41
C ASN A 46 -2.11 -6.65 1.07
N ASP A 47 -1.82 -6.25 -0.16
CA ASP A 47 -0.46 -5.92 -0.59
C ASP A 47 0.04 -4.62 0.07
N LEU A 48 -0.84 -3.64 0.25
CA LEU A 48 -0.57 -2.41 0.99
C LEU A 48 -0.25 -2.65 2.46
N PHE A 49 -0.59 -3.83 3.01
CA PHE A 49 -0.21 -4.18 4.37
C PHE A 49 1.32 -4.20 4.55
N CYS A 50 2.10 -4.45 3.49
CA CYS A 50 3.56 -4.37 3.57
C CYS A 50 4.05 -2.98 4.02
N ARG A 51 3.39 -1.90 3.55
CA ARG A 51 3.72 -0.52 3.91
C ARG A 51 3.26 -0.15 5.32
N THR A 52 2.16 -0.74 5.78
CA THR A 52 1.71 -0.66 7.18
C THR A 52 2.69 -1.34 8.12
N GLN A 53 3.13 -2.54 7.78
CA GLN A 53 4.13 -3.25 8.55
C GLN A 53 5.48 -2.52 8.54
N LEU A 54 5.87 -1.96 7.38
CA LEU A 54 7.06 -1.13 7.26
C LEU A 54 6.98 0.07 8.23
N ALA A 55 5.86 0.81 8.25
CA ALA A 55 5.68 1.94 9.17
C ALA A 55 5.80 1.55 10.64
N ALA A 56 5.28 0.36 11.01
CA ALA A 56 5.36 -0.15 12.38
C ALA A 56 6.81 -0.52 12.77
N VAL A 57 7.51 -1.28 11.92
CA VAL A 57 8.89 -1.70 12.21
C VAL A 57 9.91 -0.58 12.04
N TRP A 58 9.64 0.40 11.17
CA TRP A 58 10.52 1.55 10.95
C TRP A 58 10.78 2.30 12.25
N ARG A 59 9.75 2.49 13.08
CA ARG A 59 9.84 3.17 14.38
C ARG A 59 10.75 2.45 15.39
N LEU A 60 10.99 1.15 15.18
CA LEU A 60 11.82 0.31 16.04
C LEU A 60 13.28 0.23 15.53
N LEU A 61 13.57 0.75 14.33
CA LEU A 61 14.92 0.72 13.78
C LEU A 61 15.84 1.72 14.50
N PRO A 62 17.14 1.36 14.68
CA PRO A 62 18.15 2.31 15.11
C PRO A 62 18.15 3.55 14.21
N GLU A 63 18.34 4.73 14.81
CA GLU A 63 18.32 6.01 14.09
C GLU A 63 19.28 6.01 12.88
N LYS A 64 20.50 5.49 13.05
CA LYS A 64 21.48 5.37 11.96
C LYS A 64 20.94 4.61 10.75
N VAL A 65 20.16 3.54 10.98
CA VAL A 65 19.57 2.74 9.90
C VAL A 65 18.42 3.51 9.24
N ARG A 66 17.56 4.16 10.03
CA ARG A 66 16.49 5.02 9.49
C ARG A 66 17.06 6.13 8.62
N THR A 67 18.03 6.88 9.11
CA THR A 67 18.68 7.98 8.37
C THR A 67 19.30 7.48 7.07
N ALA A 68 19.99 6.34 7.09
CA ALA A 68 20.60 5.76 5.89
C ALA A 68 19.59 5.29 4.83
N ARG A 69 18.33 5.01 5.22
CA ARG A 69 17.28 4.46 4.34
C ARG A 69 16.13 5.43 4.10
N GLN A 70 16.15 6.61 4.72
CA GLN A 70 15.04 7.58 4.67
C GLN A 70 14.75 8.03 3.23
N ALA A 71 15.79 8.43 2.49
CA ALA A 71 15.65 8.85 1.10
C ALA A 71 15.10 7.74 0.18
N GLU A 72 15.45 6.47 0.47
CA GLU A 72 14.93 5.32 -0.29
C GLU A 72 13.42 5.14 -0.06
N LEU A 73 12.97 5.27 1.19
CA LEU A 73 11.55 5.18 1.53
C LEU A 73 10.75 6.36 0.96
N GLU A 74 11.29 7.58 1.07
CA GLU A 74 10.65 8.78 0.53
C GLU A 74 10.47 8.70 -0.98
N ALA A 75 11.50 8.27 -1.72
CA ALA A 75 11.41 8.08 -3.17
C ALA A 75 10.34 7.05 -3.57
N LEU A 76 10.19 5.96 -2.81
CA LEU A 76 9.13 4.97 -3.04
C LEU A 76 7.74 5.53 -2.73
N ASP A 77 7.61 6.28 -1.63
CA ASP A 77 6.35 6.92 -1.24
C ASP A 77 5.92 7.98 -2.26
N GLU A 78 6.86 8.76 -2.81
CA GLU A 78 6.60 9.74 -3.88
C GLU A 78 6.13 9.08 -5.17
N ARG A 79 6.83 8.02 -5.59
CA ARG A 79 6.45 7.19 -6.76
C ARG A 79 5.05 6.62 -6.61
N PHE A 80 4.75 6.00 -5.47
CA PHE A 80 3.41 5.50 -5.19
C PHE A 80 2.36 6.61 -5.22
N ARG A 81 2.64 7.78 -4.64
CA ARG A 81 1.72 8.93 -4.69
C ARG A 81 1.48 9.44 -6.10
N ALA A 82 2.49 9.41 -6.96
CA ALA A 82 2.38 9.81 -8.36
C ALA A 82 1.51 8.81 -9.14
N ALA A 83 1.73 7.52 -8.92
CA ALA A 83 1.02 6.43 -9.59
C ALA A 83 -0.40 6.18 -9.06
N THR A 84 -0.84 6.92 -8.03
CA THR A 84 -2.15 6.73 -7.40
C THR A 84 -2.88 8.07 -7.19
N ILE A 85 -4.20 7.99 -7.02
CA ILE A 85 -5.03 9.11 -6.57
C ILE A 85 -5.58 8.82 -5.18
N PRO A 86 -5.81 9.86 -4.34
CA PRO A 86 -6.48 9.68 -3.07
C PRO A 86 -7.94 9.25 -3.26
N PHE A 87 -8.48 8.51 -2.31
CA PHE A 87 -9.93 8.36 -2.17
C PHE A 87 -10.55 9.75 -1.95
N PRO A 88 -11.71 10.04 -2.56
CA PRO A 88 -12.43 11.29 -2.30
C PRO A 88 -12.62 11.53 -0.79
N GLY A 89 -12.28 12.73 -0.34
CA GLY A 89 -12.35 13.14 1.07
C GLY A 89 -11.19 12.68 1.95
N HIS A 90 -10.18 12.00 1.39
CA HIS A 90 -9.01 11.49 2.12
C HIS A 90 -7.69 12.09 1.62
N GLU A 91 -7.74 13.22 0.93
CA GLU A 91 -6.60 13.86 0.26
C GLU A 91 -5.50 14.30 1.24
N GLN A 92 -5.90 14.69 2.46
CA GLN A 92 -5.02 15.26 3.48
C GLN A 92 -4.58 14.27 4.57
N LEU A 93 -4.84 12.96 4.39
CA LEU A 93 -4.44 11.98 5.39
C LEU A 93 -2.91 11.92 5.56
N THR A 94 -2.48 11.90 6.82
CA THR A 94 -1.08 11.78 7.21
C THR A 94 -0.73 10.39 7.75
N GLY A 95 -1.67 9.74 8.45
CA GLY A 95 -1.52 8.38 8.98
C GLY A 95 -2.11 7.33 8.04
N GLN A 96 -1.32 6.29 7.72
CA GLN A 96 -1.72 5.21 6.80
C GLN A 96 -2.28 5.72 5.46
N TRP A 97 -1.81 6.86 5.00
CA TRP A 97 -2.31 7.54 3.80
C TRP A 97 -2.28 6.65 2.55
N TRP A 98 -1.39 5.65 2.51
CA TRP A 98 -1.25 4.69 1.42
C TRP A 98 -2.47 3.78 1.27
N THR A 99 -3.24 3.51 2.34
CA THR A 99 -4.44 2.64 2.28
C THR A 99 -5.65 3.32 1.66
N TRP A 100 -5.60 4.64 1.48
CA TRP A 100 -6.71 5.46 0.99
C TRP A 100 -6.40 6.00 -0.40
N ARG A 101 -5.83 5.14 -1.25
CA ARG A 101 -5.46 5.49 -2.62
C ARG A 101 -5.84 4.41 -3.59
N VAL A 102 -6.07 4.83 -4.83
CA VAL A 102 -6.35 3.97 -5.98
C VAL A 102 -5.25 4.19 -7.02
N PRO A 103 -4.62 3.14 -7.58
CA PRO A 103 -3.78 3.18 -8.76
C PRO A 103 -4.45 3.93 -9.90
N ARG A 104 -3.65 4.68 -10.65
CA ARG A 104 -4.10 5.38 -11.84
C ARG A 104 -4.33 4.44 -13.01
N VAL A 105 -3.59 3.33 -13.09
CA VAL A 105 -3.72 2.35 -14.17
C VAL A 105 -4.14 1.02 -13.54
N LEU A 106 -5.25 0.50 -14.01
CA LEU A 106 -5.84 -0.76 -13.57
C LEU A 106 -5.87 -1.73 -14.73
N GLU A 107 -5.15 -2.82 -14.59
CA GLU A 107 -5.23 -3.95 -15.53
C GLU A 107 -6.36 -4.87 -15.10
N VAL A 108 -7.23 -5.21 -16.04
CA VAL A 108 -8.41 -6.04 -15.78
C VAL A 108 -8.58 -7.09 -16.85
N GLU A 109 -9.22 -8.19 -16.52
CA GLU A 109 -9.54 -9.20 -17.53
C GLU A 109 -10.55 -8.62 -18.56
N PRO A 110 -10.30 -8.81 -19.87
CA PRO A 110 -11.17 -8.32 -20.92
C PRO A 110 -12.60 -8.86 -20.82
N GLY A 111 -13.58 -8.03 -21.18
CA GLY A 111 -14.98 -8.43 -21.26
C GLY A 111 -15.70 -8.58 -19.91
N LEU A 112 -15.05 -8.24 -18.79
CA LEU A 112 -15.73 -8.16 -17.50
C LEU A 112 -16.73 -6.98 -17.46
N PRO A 113 -17.94 -7.19 -16.89
CA PRO A 113 -18.91 -6.11 -16.69
C PRO A 113 -18.36 -4.99 -15.80
N ARG A 114 -18.87 -3.76 -15.99
CA ARG A 114 -18.52 -2.59 -15.18
C ARG A 114 -19.70 -2.11 -14.34
N HIS A 115 -19.45 -1.76 -13.07
CA HIS A 115 -20.41 -1.13 -12.17
C HIS A 115 -19.94 0.28 -11.77
N ARG A 116 -20.73 1.32 -12.08
CA ARG A 116 -20.37 2.73 -11.79
C ARG A 116 -18.99 3.15 -12.35
N GLY A 117 -18.63 2.57 -13.49
CA GLY A 117 -17.33 2.79 -14.15
C GLY A 117 -16.20 1.92 -13.64
N TRP A 118 -16.39 1.20 -12.53
CA TRP A 118 -15.41 0.24 -12.00
C TRP A 118 -15.57 -1.16 -12.59
N PRO A 119 -14.49 -1.94 -12.73
CA PRO A 119 -14.53 -3.38 -13.00
C PRO A 119 -15.34 -4.18 -11.95
N MET A 120 -15.70 -5.44 -12.24
CA MET A 120 -16.24 -6.35 -11.21
C MET A 120 -15.27 -6.54 -10.03
N GLY A 121 -15.79 -6.78 -8.82
CA GLY A 121 -14.99 -6.84 -7.58
C GLY A 121 -14.81 -5.50 -6.87
N TRP A 122 -15.40 -4.43 -7.43
CA TRP A 122 -15.39 -3.07 -6.91
C TRP A 122 -16.76 -2.58 -6.42
N GLU A 123 -17.75 -3.46 -6.28
CA GLU A 123 -19.07 -3.12 -5.76
C GLU A 123 -19.01 -2.48 -4.37
N MET A 124 -17.87 -2.66 -3.68
CA MET A 124 -17.55 -2.09 -2.38
C MET A 124 -17.08 -0.63 -2.43
N MET A 125 -16.70 -0.06 -3.58
CA MET A 125 -16.24 1.33 -3.61
C MET A 125 -17.42 2.30 -3.43
N PRO A 126 -17.34 3.21 -2.44
CA PRO A 126 -18.47 4.07 -2.10
C PRO A 126 -18.66 5.23 -3.09
N PHE A 127 -17.85 5.35 -4.14
CA PHE A 127 -17.86 6.46 -5.09
C PHE A 127 -17.70 5.99 -6.56
N PRO A 128 -18.20 6.77 -7.55
CA PRO A 128 -17.97 6.50 -8.98
C PRO A 128 -16.49 6.53 -9.34
N LYS A 129 -16.07 5.78 -10.37
CA LYS A 129 -14.67 5.80 -10.82
C LYS A 129 -14.21 7.21 -11.18
N PRO A 130 -13.12 7.73 -10.57
CA PRO A 130 -12.54 9.01 -10.97
C PRO A 130 -12.04 8.98 -12.43
N ASP A 131 -12.09 10.14 -13.09
CA ASP A 131 -11.62 10.28 -14.48
C ASP A 131 -10.11 10.05 -14.63
N GLN A 132 -9.37 10.25 -13.55
CA GLN A 132 -7.91 10.09 -13.48
C GLN A 132 -7.45 8.63 -13.34
N VAL A 133 -8.39 7.69 -13.37
CA VAL A 133 -8.11 6.25 -13.33
C VAL A 133 -8.43 5.64 -14.68
N ASP A 134 -7.39 5.15 -15.34
CA ASP A 134 -7.45 4.39 -16.57
C ASP A 134 -7.64 2.91 -16.27
N VAL A 135 -8.55 2.28 -17.01
CA VAL A 135 -8.80 0.83 -16.94
C VAL A 135 -8.38 0.27 -18.29
N VAL A 136 -7.35 -0.56 -18.29
CA VAL A 136 -6.76 -1.20 -19.47
C VAL A 136 -7.08 -2.69 -19.45
N GLU A 137 -7.37 -3.24 -20.64
CA GLU A 137 -7.73 -4.65 -20.89
C GLU A 137 -6.62 -5.35 -21.67
#